data_AF-A0A1H7UR35-F1
#
_entry.id   AF-A0A1H7UR35-F1
#
_cell.length_a   1.000
_cell.length_b   1.000
_cell.length_c   1.000
_cell.angle_alpha   90.00
_cell.angle_beta   90.00
_cell.angle_gamma   90.00
#
_symmetry.space_group_name_H-M   'P 1'
#
loop_
_entity.id
_entity.type
_entity.pdbx_description
1 polymer ?
#
loop_
_entity_poly.entity_id
_entity_poly.type
_entity_poly.pdbx_seq_one_letter_code
_entity_poly.pdbx_strand_id
1 'polypeptide(L)'
;SSADKKTMQYSLVKTEDGKYFKSNHCLAEFFYALEHSSRFNTPYGTLNTGQQPISIREMEKVFDQQDEFPFQGSFPLDVRLPWTYLNHWWLVQREYLSKVFEINGEQAYQFWTLTDWRNHDGYNLHRGIDRFVYIPDKGIVGGSYDFYFLFEENWGFIEKGRDRHTKTRDELWQNVLEEKVMLAEELR
;
A
#
# COMPACT_ATOMS: atom_id res chain seq x y z
N SER A 1 -6.20 12.91 12.01
CA SER A 1 -6.74 13.05 10.64
C SER A 1 -5.76 12.36 9.69
N SER A 2 -6.22 11.49 8.79
CA SER A 2 -5.36 10.89 7.74
C SER A 2 -4.89 11.91 6.70
N ALA A 3 -5.47 13.13 6.69
CA ALA A 3 -5.13 14.19 5.76
C ALA A 3 -3.69 14.73 5.92
N ASP A 4 -3.04 14.54 7.07
CA ASP A 4 -1.66 15.02 7.29
C ASP A 4 -0.59 14.09 6.69
N LYS A 5 -0.99 12.93 6.16
CA LYS A 5 -0.06 11.90 5.67
C LYS A 5 0.01 11.81 4.15
N LYS A 6 -0.91 12.46 3.42
CA LYS A 6 -0.96 12.40 1.96
C LYS A 6 -1.38 13.73 1.35
N THR A 7 -0.84 14.07 0.18
CA THR A 7 -1.21 15.30 -0.52
C THR A 7 -0.95 15.22 -2.03
N MET A 8 -1.76 15.95 -2.80
CA MET A 8 -1.59 16.15 -4.24
C MET A 8 -0.89 17.47 -4.59
N GLN A 9 -0.39 18.20 -3.58
CA GLN A 9 0.20 19.53 -3.75
C GLN A 9 1.63 19.50 -4.34
N TYR A 10 2.30 18.35 -4.30
CA TYR A 10 3.63 18.19 -4.87
C TYR A 10 3.56 17.73 -6.33
N SER A 11 4.68 17.89 -7.04
CA SER A 11 4.86 17.32 -8.37
C SER A 11 6.22 16.64 -8.43
N LEU A 12 6.27 15.46 -9.04
CA LEU A 12 7.52 14.80 -9.34
C LEU A 12 8.12 15.43 -10.60
N VAL A 13 9.40 15.80 -10.52
CA VAL A 13 10.16 16.31 -11.66
C VAL A 13 11.28 15.33 -11.95
N LYS A 14 11.33 14.81 -13.18
CA LYS A 14 12.41 13.95 -13.69
C LYS A 14 13.16 14.71 -14.77
N THR A 15 14.49 14.64 -14.72
CA THR A 15 15.35 15.10 -15.82
C THR A 15 15.98 13.88 -16.48
N GLU A 16 15.82 13.75 -17.80
CA GLU A 16 16.34 12.63 -18.58
C GLU A 16 16.75 13.14 -19.96
N ASP A 17 17.98 12.83 -20.40
CA ASP A 17 18.56 13.30 -21.66
C ASP A 17 18.44 14.83 -21.90
N GLY A 18 18.63 15.62 -20.83
CA GLY A 18 18.51 17.08 -20.87
C GLY A 18 17.08 17.61 -21.01
N LYS A 19 16.07 16.73 -21.00
CA LYS A 19 14.64 17.09 -21.02
C LYS A 19 14.06 17.03 -19.60
N TYR A 20 13.10 17.93 -19.34
CA TYR A 20 12.37 17.98 -18.08
C TYR A 20 10.98 17.40 -18.25
N PHE A 21 10.63 16.48 -17.35
CA PHE A 21 9.31 15.86 -17.28
C PHE A 21 8.70 16.19 -15.92
N LYS A 22 7.44 16.61 -15.92
CA LYS A 22 6.66 16.89 -14.71
C LYS A 22 5.46 15.95 -14.67
N SER A 23 5.20 15.35 -13.52
CA SER A 23 3.99 14.57 -13.30
C SER A 23 2.73 15.44 -13.43
N ASN A 24 1.73 14.97 -14.16
CA ASN A 24 0.40 15.61 -14.18
C ASN A 24 -0.34 15.41 -12.85
N HIS A 25 -0.13 14.26 -12.20
CA HIS A 25 -0.68 13.92 -10.89
C HIS A 25 0.42 13.25 -10.06
N CYS A 26 0.56 13.67 -8.80
CA CYS A 26 1.52 13.10 -7.86
C CYS A 26 0.87 13.02 -6.48
N LEU A 27 0.58 11.78 -6.06
CA LEU A 27 0.23 11.50 -4.67
C LEU A 27 1.53 11.38 -3.89
N ALA A 28 1.78 12.34 -3.01
CA ALA A 28 2.89 12.29 -2.06
C ALA A 28 2.37 11.73 -0.74
N GLU A 29 3.10 10.76 -0.17
CA GLU A 29 2.79 10.14 1.13
C GLU A 29 3.97 10.29 2.07
N PHE A 30 3.68 10.54 3.35
CA PHE A 30 4.66 10.79 4.39
C PHE A 30 4.55 9.79 5.53
N PHE A 31 5.68 9.21 5.90
CA PHE A 31 5.77 8.20 6.95
C PHE A 31 6.79 8.61 8.01
N TYR A 32 6.53 8.22 9.25
CA TYR A 32 7.48 8.28 10.35
C TYR A 32 8.11 6.91 10.55
N ALA A 33 9.43 6.80 10.50
CA ALA A 33 10.13 5.58 10.84
C ALA A 33 10.46 5.56 12.34
N LEU A 34 10.21 4.42 12.99
CA LEU A 34 10.57 4.19 14.39
C LEU A 34 10.80 2.70 14.67
N GLU A 35 11.38 2.41 15.83
CA GLU A 35 11.66 1.05 16.28
C GLU A 35 11.04 0.83 17.67
N HIS A 36 9.83 0.30 17.71
CA HIS A 36 9.08 0.03 18.94
C HIS A 36 8.56 -1.41 18.96
N SER A 37 8.50 -2.02 20.15
CA SER A 37 7.88 -3.33 20.33
C SER A 37 6.41 -3.34 19.88
N SER A 38 5.92 -4.46 19.32
CA SER A 38 4.49 -4.67 18.99
C SER A 38 3.51 -4.44 20.14
N ARG A 39 4.00 -4.41 21.39
CA ARG A 39 3.17 -4.06 22.55
C ARG A 39 2.63 -2.63 22.48
N PHE A 40 3.30 -1.76 21.72
CA PHE A 40 2.84 -0.41 21.47
C PHE A 40 2.05 -0.36 20.17
N ASN A 41 0.86 0.22 20.25
CA ASN A 41 0.02 0.47 19.09
C ASN A 41 0.58 1.67 18.32
N THR A 42 1.02 1.48 17.09
CA THR A 42 1.54 2.56 16.25
C THR A 42 0.44 3.15 15.37
N PRO A 43 0.34 4.50 15.27
CA PRO A 43 -0.67 5.15 14.46
C PRO A 43 -0.37 5.01 12.96
N TYR A 44 -1.39 5.21 12.13
CA TYR A 44 -1.25 5.29 10.68
C TYR A 44 -0.18 6.30 10.21
N GLY A 45 0.56 5.94 9.16
CA GLY A 45 1.71 6.67 8.64
C GLY A 45 2.98 6.41 9.44
N THR A 46 3.13 5.22 10.04
CA THR A 46 4.29 4.87 10.87
C THR A 46 4.91 3.55 10.43
N LEU A 47 6.19 3.55 10.09
CA LEU A 47 6.99 2.37 9.77
C LEU A 47 7.64 1.88 11.06
N ASN A 48 7.03 0.90 11.71
CA ASN A 48 7.58 0.32 12.93
C ASN A 48 8.44 -0.90 12.62
N THR A 49 9.76 -0.72 12.55
CA THR A 49 10.72 -1.81 12.26
C THR A 49 10.90 -2.77 13.42
N GLY A 50 10.48 -2.40 14.64
CA GLY A 50 10.50 -3.25 15.84
C GLY A 50 9.23 -4.10 16.02
N GLN A 51 8.28 -3.98 15.10
CA GLN A 51 7.05 -4.78 15.11
C GLN A 51 7.36 -6.25 14.81
N GLN A 52 6.68 -7.16 15.49
CA GLN A 52 6.61 -8.57 15.12
C GLN A 52 5.90 -8.69 13.77
N PRO A 53 6.52 -9.32 12.76
CA PRO A 53 5.93 -9.38 11.44
C PRO A 53 4.58 -10.10 11.43
N ILE A 54 3.65 -9.61 10.63
CA ILE A 54 2.39 -10.28 10.28
C ILE A 54 2.13 -10.07 8.80
N SER A 55 1.90 -11.16 8.08
CA SER A 55 1.58 -11.10 6.65
C SER A 55 0.10 -10.80 6.39
N ILE A 56 -0.21 -10.37 5.16
CA ILE A 56 -1.58 -10.20 4.70
C ILE A 56 -2.37 -11.51 4.84
N ARG A 57 -1.77 -12.65 4.48
CA ARG A 57 -2.41 -13.99 4.59
C ARG A 57 -2.71 -14.38 6.03
N GLU A 58 -1.85 -14.01 6.97
CA GLU A 58 -2.12 -14.24 8.39
C GLU A 58 -3.23 -13.33 8.90
N MET A 59 -3.23 -12.05 8.51
CA MET A 59 -4.32 -11.14 8.86
C MET A 59 -5.66 -11.56 8.26
N GLU A 60 -5.69 -12.05 7.02
CA GLU A 60 -6.91 -12.58 6.39
C GLU A 60 -7.56 -13.65 7.27
N LYS A 61 -6.76 -14.58 7.81
CA LYS A 61 -7.25 -15.63 8.73
C LYS A 61 -7.79 -15.07 10.04
N VAL A 62 -7.19 -13.99 10.56
CA VAL A 62 -7.70 -13.29 11.76
C VAL A 62 -9.08 -12.70 11.47
N PHE A 63 -9.30 -12.13 10.28
CA PHE A 63 -10.62 -11.62 9.88
C PHE A 63 -11.65 -12.74 9.66
N ASP A 64 -11.23 -13.90 9.17
CA ASP A 64 -12.11 -15.07 9.02
C ASP A 64 -12.55 -15.65 10.39
N GLN A 65 -11.72 -15.45 11.42
CA GLN A 65 -12.00 -15.86 12.79
C GLN A 65 -12.82 -14.77 13.50
N GLN A 66 -14.15 -14.82 13.33
CA GLN A 66 -15.12 -13.81 13.77
C GLN A 66 -15.04 -13.41 15.26
N ASP A 67 -14.38 -14.20 16.12
CA ASP A 67 -14.19 -13.90 17.54
C ASP A 67 -13.07 -12.88 17.82
N GLU A 68 -12.11 -12.70 16.90
CA GLU A 68 -10.96 -11.79 17.09
C GLU A 68 -11.23 -10.38 16.56
N PHE A 69 -12.17 -10.23 15.61
CA PHE A 69 -12.56 -8.95 15.05
C PHE A 69 -14.10 -8.84 15.02
N PRO A 70 -14.73 -8.02 15.89
CA PRO A 70 -16.18 -8.01 16.11
C PRO A 70 -16.99 -7.40 14.95
N PHE A 71 -16.38 -7.24 13.77
CA PHE A 71 -17.00 -6.60 12.62
C PHE A 71 -17.25 -7.62 11.52
N GLN A 72 -18.53 -7.87 11.24
CA GLN A 72 -18.97 -8.67 10.09
C GLN A 72 -18.54 -7.98 8.78
N GLY A 73 -17.76 -8.68 7.96
CA GLY A 73 -17.38 -8.22 6.63
C GLY A 73 -16.31 -9.09 5.99
N SER A 74 -16.16 -8.98 4.67
CA SER A 74 -15.04 -9.57 3.95
C SER A 74 -13.73 -8.87 4.30
N PHE A 75 -12.61 -9.57 4.16
CA PHE A 75 -11.28 -9.01 4.39
C PHE A 75 -11.07 -7.71 3.59
N PRO A 76 -10.66 -6.58 4.21
CA PRO A 76 -10.73 -5.27 3.58
C PRO A 76 -9.78 -5.08 2.39
N LEU A 77 -8.75 -5.91 2.25
CA LEU A 77 -7.84 -5.85 1.11
C LEU A 77 -8.28 -6.75 -0.07
N ASP A 78 -9.36 -7.52 0.05
CA ASP A 78 -9.78 -8.45 -1.00
C ASP A 78 -10.21 -7.73 -2.28
N VAL A 79 -9.33 -7.77 -3.28
CA VAL A 79 -9.47 -7.07 -4.56
C VAL A 79 -10.43 -7.76 -5.53
N ARG A 80 -10.88 -8.98 -5.20
CA ARG A 80 -11.89 -9.69 -6.00
C ARG A 80 -13.26 -9.04 -5.84
N LEU A 81 -13.49 -8.43 -4.67
CA LEU A 81 -14.72 -7.75 -4.34
C LEU A 81 -14.72 -6.33 -4.93
N PRO A 82 -15.87 -5.86 -5.44
CA PRO A 82 -15.98 -4.51 -6.03
C PRO A 82 -15.85 -3.39 -5.00
N TRP A 83 -16.14 -3.68 -3.73
CA TRP A 83 -15.96 -2.79 -2.60
C TRP A 83 -15.73 -3.62 -1.34
N THR A 84 -14.95 -3.05 -0.42
CA THR A 84 -14.76 -3.55 0.93
C THR A 84 -14.84 -2.37 1.89
N TYR A 85 -15.13 -2.65 3.15
CA TYR A 85 -15.24 -1.61 4.17
C TYR A 85 -14.47 -2.02 5.43
N LEU A 86 -13.61 -1.13 5.90
CA LEU A 86 -12.92 -1.27 7.17
C LEU A 86 -13.67 -0.44 8.20
N ASN A 87 -14.54 -1.09 8.96
CA ASN A 87 -15.25 -0.44 10.05
C ASN A 87 -14.26 0.23 11.01
N HIS A 88 -14.58 1.45 11.43
CA HIS A 88 -13.70 2.28 12.26
C HIS A 88 -12.29 2.46 11.69
N TRP A 89 -12.15 2.53 10.36
CA TRP A 89 -10.87 2.71 9.66
C TRP A 89 -9.94 3.73 10.32
N TRP A 90 -10.46 4.83 10.87
CA TRP A 90 -9.64 5.87 11.53
C TRP A 90 -8.90 5.40 12.80
N LEU A 91 -9.30 4.28 13.38
CA LEU A 91 -8.66 3.64 14.55
C LEU A 91 -7.75 2.47 14.18
N VAL A 92 -8.14 1.72 13.15
CA VAL A 92 -7.50 0.44 12.81
C VAL A 92 -6.56 0.52 11.61
N GLN A 93 -6.75 1.49 10.70
CA GLN A 93 -5.85 1.71 9.56
C GLN A 93 -4.43 1.95 10.06
N ARG A 94 -3.47 1.20 9.51
CA ARG A 94 -2.04 1.27 9.85
C ARG A 94 -1.21 0.45 8.87
N GLU A 95 0.09 0.70 8.91
CA GLU A 95 1.12 -0.10 8.27
C GLU A 95 1.54 -1.24 9.20
N TYR A 96 1.64 -2.45 8.66
CA TYR A 96 2.13 -3.65 9.33
C TYR A 96 3.42 -4.09 8.67
N LEU A 97 4.46 -4.34 9.46
CA LEU A 97 5.64 -5.06 9.01
C LEU A 97 5.24 -6.49 8.66
N SER A 98 5.59 -6.99 7.49
CA SER A 98 5.33 -8.39 7.10
C SER A 98 6.57 -9.25 7.00
N LYS A 99 7.71 -8.67 6.58
CA LYS A 99 8.98 -9.40 6.52
C LYS A 99 10.18 -8.47 6.63
N VAL A 100 11.27 -9.04 7.13
CA VAL A 100 12.60 -8.44 7.16
C VAL A 100 13.52 -9.32 6.32
N PHE A 101 14.30 -8.71 5.44
CA PHE A 101 15.19 -9.42 4.52
C PHE A 101 16.35 -8.49 4.13
N GLU A 102 17.27 -8.96 3.27
CA GLU A 102 18.40 -8.17 2.80
C GLU A 102 18.30 -7.88 1.30
N ILE A 103 18.69 -6.66 0.90
CA ILE A 103 18.89 -6.25 -0.49
C ILE A 103 20.30 -5.66 -0.57
N ASN A 104 21.18 -6.27 -1.36
CA ASN A 104 22.58 -5.81 -1.55
C ASN A 104 23.36 -5.64 -0.24
N GLY A 105 23.10 -6.50 0.76
CA GLY A 105 23.74 -6.45 2.08
C GLY A 105 23.15 -5.44 3.05
N GLU A 106 22.07 -4.74 2.68
CA GLU A 106 21.36 -3.80 3.54
C GLU A 106 20.05 -4.41 4.03
N GLN A 107 19.73 -4.16 5.30
CA GLN A 107 18.49 -4.64 5.89
C GLN A 107 17.28 -3.87 5.32
N ALA A 108 16.33 -4.62 4.77
CA ALA A 108 15.12 -4.14 4.15
C ALA A 108 13.89 -4.66 4.91
N TYR A 109 12.88 -3.80 5.00
CA TYR A 109 11.64 -4.05 5.74
C TYR A 109 10.47 -3.91 4.78
N GLN A 110 9.71 -4.99 4.59
CA GLN A 110 8.48 -4.91 3.83
C GLN A 110 7.30 -4.64 4.75
N PHE A 111 6.48 -3.68 4.34
CA PHE A 111 5.25 -3.30 5.00
C PHE A 111 4.06 -3.47 4.06
N TRP A 112 2.88 -3.59 4.66
CA TRP A 112 1.59 -3.46 3.97
C TRP A 112 0.62 -2.62 4.79
N THR A 113 -0.33 -1.98 4.12
CA THR A 113 -1.30 -1.07 4.72
C THR A 113 -2.64 -1.77 4.91
N LEU A 114 -3.13 -1.86 6.15
CA LEU A 114 -4.51 -2.27 6.41
C LEU A 114 -5.46 -1.13 6.07
N THR A 115 -6.21 -1.27 4.97
CA THR A 115 -7.14 -0.25 4.46
C THR A 115 -8.21 -0.91 3.58
N ASP A 116 -9.25 -0.17 3.21
CA ASP A 116 -10.40 -0.67 2.46
C ASP A 116 -10.54 -0.06 1.05
N TRP A 117 -11.52 -0.58 0.31
CA TRP A 117 -11.94 -0.15 -1.03
C TRP A 117 -13.23 0.70 -1.00
N ARG A 118 -13.44 1.48 0.07
CA ARG A 118 -14.71 2.17 0.37
C ARG A 118 -15.11 3.27 -0.60
N ASN A 119 -14.14 3.99 -1.15
CA ASN A 119 -14.36 5.14 -2.01
C ASN A 119 -13.65 4.85 -3.32
N HIS A 120 -14.39 4.88 -4.42
CA HIS A 120 -13.84 5.03 -5.75
C HIS A 120 -13.91 6.52 -6.09
N ASP A 121 -13.00 7.34 -5.54
CA ASP A 121 -12.93 8.78 -5.84
C ASP A 121 -12.00 9.06 -7.04
N GLY A 122 -11.81 8.05 -7.89
CA GLY A 122 -10.86 8.05 -8.98
C GLY A 122 -9.46 7.68 -8.49
N TYR A 123 -8.73 8.65 -7.91
CA TYR A 123 -7.32 8.45 -7.54
C TYR A 123 -7.15 7.61 -6.27
N ASN A 124 -8.24 7.23 -5.58
CA ASN A 124 -8.24 6.48 -4.33
C ASN A 124 -7.25 7.05 -3.33
N LEU A 125 -7.29 8.38 -3.16
CA LEU A 125 -6.36 9.13 -2.32
C LEU A 125 -6.37 8.62 -0.88
N HIS A 126 -7.52 8.11 -0.41
CA HIS A 126 -7.64 7.53 0.92
C HIS A 126 -6.76 6.29 1.10
N ARG A 127 -6.55 5.50 0.05
CA ARG A 127 -5.87 4.20 0.11
C ARG A 127 -4.36 4.37 0.16
N GLY A 128 -3.80 5.04 -0.84
CA GLY A 128 -2.36 5.22 -0.96
C GLY A 128 -1.63 3.90 -1.26
N ILE A 129 -0.39 3.81 -0.80
CA ILE A 129 0.47 2.64 -1.02
C ILE A 129 -0.03 1.42 -0.24
N ASP A 130 -0.17 0.29 -0.93
CA ASP A 130 -0.71 -0.95 -0.37
C ASP A 130 0.37 -1.80 0.28
N ARG A 131 1.51 -1.92 -0.40
CA ARG A 131 2.65 -2.74 0.00
C ARG A 131 3.93 -2.06 -0.44
N PHE A 132 4.96 -2.09 0.37
CA PHE A 132 6.19 -1.36 0.07
C PHE A 132 7.39 -1.86 0.86
N VAL A 133 8.57 -1.51 0.38
CA VAL A 133 9.85 -1.87 0.99
C VAL A 133 10.57 -0.60 1.42
N TYR A 134 10.98 -0.58 2.67
CA TYR A 134 11.76 0.48 3.29
C TYR A 134 13.16 -0.03 3.61
N ILE A 135 14.18 0.77 3.28
CA ILE A 135 15.55 0.58 3.73
C ILE A 135 15.96 1.84 4.52
N PRO A 136 16.49 1.70 5.75
CA PRO A 136 17.06 2.83 6.49
C PRO A 136 18.01 3.66 5.63
N ASP A 137 18.00 4.99 5.80
CA ASP A 137 18.80 5.96 5.05
C ASP A 137 18.50 6.09 3.54
N LYS A 138 17.77 5.15 2.93
CA LYS A 138 17.32 5.22 1.53
C LYS A 138 15.83 5.55 1.39
N GLY A 139 15.04 5.30 2.41
CA GLY A 139 13.59 5.51 2.37
C GLY A 139 12.84 4.34 1.73
N ILE A 140 11.69 4.65 1.12
CA ILE A 140 10.87 3.64 0.44
C ILE A 140 11.46 3.38 -0.95
N VAL A 141 11.90 2.15 -1.19
CA VAL A 141 12.64 1.72 -2.38
C VAL A 141 11.89 0.74 -3.27
N GLY A 142 10.64 0.45 -2.91
CA GLY A 142 9.76 -0.39 -3.71
C GLY A 142 8.33 -0.28 -3.22
N GLY A 143 7.38 -0.50 -4.11
CA GLY A 143 5.98 -0.23 -3.80
C GLY A 143 4.99 -0.93 -4.72
N SER A 144 3.75 -0.95 -4.26
CA SER A 144 2.59 -1.38 -5.02
C SER A 144 1.40 -0.49 -4.63
N TYR A 145 0.75 0.05 -5.66
CA TYR A 145 -0.50 0.80 -5.56
C TYR A 145 -1.53 -0.03 -6.31
N ASP A 146 -2.21 -0.94 -5.62
CA ASP A 146 -3.09 -1.93 -6.25
C ASP A 146 -4.21 -1.28 -7.03
N PHE A 147 -4.72 -0.15 -6.54
CA PHE A 147 -5.75 0.59 -7.24
C PHE A 147 -5.31 0.92 -8.66
N TYR A 148 -4.04 1.29 -8.87
CA TYR A 148 -3.53 1.63 -10.19
C TYR A 148 -3.58 0.43 -11.17
N PHE A 149 -3.45 -0.79 -10.66
CA PHE A 149 -3.42 -2.02 -11.44
C PHE A 149 -4.78 -2.73 -11.58
N LEU A 150 -5.77 -2.43 -10.74
CA LEU A 150 -7.10 -3.08 -10.75
C LEU A 150 -8.14 -2.40 -11.65
N PHE A 151 -7.83 -1.25 -12.24
CA PHE A 151 -8.82 -0.47 -12.97
C PHE A 151 -9.13 -1.06 -14.35
N GLU A 152 -10.22 -1.84 -14.42
CA GLU A 152 -10.82 -2.42 -15.64
C GLU A 152 -11.69 -1.43 -16.44
N GLU A 153 -12.21 -0.34 -15.83
CA GLU A 153 -13.14 0.59 -16.49
C GLU A 153 -12.85 2.09 -16.27
N ASN A 154 -13.37 2.89 -17.21
CA ASN A 154 -13.19 4.33 -17.37
C ASN A 154 -13.52 5.17 -16.13
N TRP A 155 -12.51 5.85 -15.58
CA TRP A 155 -12.68 7.01 -14.71
C TRP A 155 -11.98 8.22 -15.31
N GLY A 156 -12.65 9.38 -15.30
CA GLY A 156 -12.50 10.54 -16.21
C GLY A 156 -11.13 11.21 -16.42
N PHE A 157 -10.04 10.64 -15.95
CA PHE A 157 -8.65 11.03 -16.22
C PHE A 157 -7.82 9.88 -16.85
N ILE A 158 -8.43 8.71 -17.08
CA ILE A 158 -7.84 7.53 -17.71
C ILE A 158 -8.45 7.39 -19.11
N GLU A 159 -7.62 7.51 -20.15
CA GLU A 159 -8.02 7.27 -21.54
C GLU A 159 -8.60 5.86 -21.72
N LYS A 160 -9.72 5.76 -22.44
CA LYS A 160 -10.32 4.50 -22.90
C LYS A 160 -9.27 3.61 -23.58
N GLY A 161 -9.22 2.34 -23.20
CA GLY A 161 -8.59 1.28 -24.01
C GLY A 161 -7.12 0.98 -23.77
N ARG A 162 -6.52 1.41 -22.64
CA ARG A 162 -5.24 0.82 -22.20
C ARG A 162 -5.54 -0.39 -21.31
N ASP A 163 -5.22 -1.60 -21.78
CA ASP A 163 -5.05 -2.77 -20.92
C ASP A 163 -3.90 -2.47 -19.95
N ARG A 164 -4.22 -1.94 -18.76
CA ARG A 164 -3.22 -1.58 -17.75
C ARG A 164 -2.74 -2.79 -16.94
N HIS A 165 -3.42 -3.92 -17.08
CA HIS A 165 -3.14 -5.14 -16.36
C HIS A 165 -3.53 -6.33 -17.22
N THR A 166 -2.60 -7.26 -17.37
CA THR A 166 -2.80 -8.54 -18.06
C THR A 166 -3.31 -9.62 -17.12
N LYS A 167 -3.73 -9.24 -15.91
CA LYS A 167 -4.05 -10.13 -14.79
C LYS A 167 -5.51 -10.03 -14.43
N THR A 168 -6.14 -11.17 -14.21
CA THR A 168 -7.47 -11.28 -13.60
C THR A 168 -7.44 -10.80 -12.15
N ARG A 169 -8.62 -10.50 -11.58
CA ARG A 169 -8.75 -10.18 -10.15
C ARG A 169 -8.21 -11.27 -9.22
N ASP A 170 -8.36 -12.54 -9.59
CA ASP A 170 -7.81 -13.65 -8.81
C ASP A 170 -6.27 -13.67 -8.84
N GLU A 171 -5.66 -13.39 -10.00
CA GLU A 171 -4.20 -13.27 -10.08
C GLU A 171 -3.66 -12.04 -9.34
N LEU A 172 -4.39 -10.93 -9.38
CA LEU A 172 -4.07 -9.75 -8.58
C LEU A 172 -4.21 -10.05 -7.09
N TRP A 173 -5.24 -10.79 -6.70
CA TRP A 173 -5.41 -11.24 -5.33
C TRP A 173 -4.27 -12.15 -4.87
N GLN A 174 -3.79 -13.06 -5.71
CA GLN A 174 -2.59 -13.84 -5.38
C GLN A 174 -1.35 -12.95 -5.21
N ASN A 175 -1.17 -11.92 -6.06
CA ASN A 175 -0.08 -10.96 -5.85
C ASN A 175 -0.20 -10.20 -4.52
N VAL A 176 -1.42 -9.90 -4.07
CA VAL A 176 -1.68 -9.28 -2.77
C VAL A 176 -1.29 -10.23 -1.64
N LEU A 177 -1.74 -11.48 -1.69
CA LEU A 177 -1.43 -12.50 -0.68
C LEU A 177 0.06 -12.89 -0.63
N GLU A 178 0.75 -12.86 -1.77
CA GLU A 178 2.21 -13.05 -1.87
C GLU A 178 3.00 -11.77 -1.58
N GLU A 179 2.27 -10.67 -1.32
CA GLU A 179 2.79 -9.35 -1.02
C GLU A 179 3.84 -8.85 -2.02
N LYS A 180 3.56 -9.04 -3.32
CA LYS A 180 4.47 -8.61 -4.38
C LYS A 180 4.57 -7.08 -4.44
N VAL A 181 5.80 -6.61 -4.67
CA VAL A 181 6.15 -5.21 -4.83
C VAL A 181 7.14 -5.06 -5.98
N MET A 182 7.14 -3.90 -6.64
CA MET A 182 8.18 -3.56 -7.61
C MET A 182 9.28 -2.78 -6.89
N LEU A 183 10.51 -3.30 -6.90
CA LEU A 183 11.69 -2.60 -6.42
C LEU A 183 12.19 -1.58 -7.46
N ALA A 184 12.77 -0.50 -6.97
CA ALA A 184 13.49 0.50 -7.76
C ALA A 184 14.59 -0.16 -8.61
N GLU A 185 14.82 0.38 -9.81
CA GLU A 185 15.74 -0.22 -10.79
C GLU A 185 17.18 -0.19 -10.31
N GLU A 186 17.54 0.82 -9.53
CA GLU A 186 18.87 1.03 -8.96
C GLU A 186 19.25 0.00 -7.88
N LEU A 187 18.29 -0.83 -7.44
CA LEU A 187 18.52 -1.92 -6.50
C LEU A 187 18.61 -3.30 -7.16
N ARG A 188 18.43 -3.39 -8.48
CA ARG A 188 18.48 -4.64 -9.25
C ARG A 188 19.88 -5.00 -9.72
#